data_AF-A0A2N2DXU1-F1
#
_entry.id   AF-A0A2N2DXU1-F1
#
_cell.length_a   1.000
_cell.length_b   1.000
_cell.length_c   1.000
_cell.angle_alpha   90.00
_cell.angle_beta   90.00
_cell.angle_gamma   90.00
#
_symmetry.space_group_name_H-M   'P 1'
#
loop_
_entity.id
_entity.type
_entity.pdbx_description
1 polymer ?
#
loop_
_entity_poly.entity_id
_entity_poly.type
_entity_poly.pdbx_seq_one_letter_code
_entity_poly.pdbx_strand_id
1 'polypeptide(L)'
;MLKSNDGLSLRVTRTLSMEEMQSLMQCYLPLIGHDGVILYLSVISGDRNEEFTTHQTLLLESDLTIDQLENARTQCERAHLIRTFKKSVGDRDFYIWQVELPLIISDFMYHEVLSRRLYNSLGKSRFDTIKKKFTKEKPEFS
;
A
#
# COMPACT_ATOMS: atom_id res chain seq x y z
N MET A 1 -1.98 -12.67 14.24
CA MET A 1 -1.53 -11.42 14.84
C MET A 1 -0.02 -11.38 14.75
N LEU A 2 0.52 -10.28 14.23
CA LEU A 2 1.94 -9.98 14.25
C LEU A 2 2.45 -9.85 15.69
N LYS A 3 3.71 -10.23 15.90
CA LYS A 3 4.45 -9.91 17.12
C LYS A 3 5.66 -9.06 16.78
N SER A 4 6.04 -8.17 17.70
CA SER A 4 7.19 -7.27 17.51
C SER A 4 8.49 -8.01 17.20
N ASN A 5 8.65 -9.23 17.71
CA ASN A 5 9.86 -10.06 17.56
C ASN A 5 9.76 -11.11 16.44
N ASP A 6 8.66 -11.15 15.69
CA ASP A 6 8.55 -12.01 14.51
C ASP A 6 9.51 -11.51 13.42
N GLY A 7 10.10 -12.46 12.68
CA GLY A 7 11.01 -12.15 11.59
C GLY A 7 10.28 -11.47 10.44
N LEU A 8 10.85 -10.42 9.85
CA LEU A 8 10.33 -9.69 8.71
C LEU A 8 11.43 -9.51 7.66
N SER A 9 11.12 -9.81 6.40
CA SER A 9 11.95 -9.46 5.25
C SER A 9 11.11 -8.69 4.23
N LEU A 10 11.63 -7.56 3.76
CA LEU A 10 10.97 -6.70 2.78
C LEU A 10 11.51 -6.99 1.38
N ARG A 11 10.60 -7.20 0.42
CA ARG A 11 10.93 -7.33 -1.00
C ARG A 11 10.38 -6.13 -1.75
N VAL A 12 11.28 -5.20 -2.05
CA VAL A 12 10.97 -3.95 -2.75
C VAL A 12 11.65 -3.96 -4.13
N THR A 13 10.84 -3.80 -5.19
CA THR A 13 11.35 -3.82 -6.56
C THR A 13 12.01 -2.51 -6.94
N ARG A 14 11.32 -1.38 -6.70
CA ARG A 14 11.84 -0.02 -6.95
C ARG A 14 11.21 1.06 -6.08
N THR A 15 11.82 2.24 -6.10
CA THR A 15 11.30 3.47 -5.50
C THR A 15 10.09 3.99 -6.26
N LEU A 16 9.27 4.79 -5.58
CA LEU A 16 8.12 5.47 -6.19
C LEU A 16 8.55 6.55 -7.19
N SER A 17 7.76 6.67 -8.26
CA SER A 17 7.72 7.85 -9.12
C SER A 17 6.82 8.94 -8.51
N MET A 18 6.90 10.16 -9.07
CA MET A 18 5.99 11.25 -8.67
C MET A 18 4.52 10.97 -9.01
N GLU A 19 4.24 10.25 -10.09
CA GLU A 19 2.87 9.88 -10.48
C GLU A 19 2.28 8.84 -9.52
N GLU A 20 3.10 7.90 -9.08
CA GLU A 20 2.74 6.88 -8.09
C GLU A 20 2.50 7.51 -6.72
N MET A 21 3.36 8.45 -6.32
CA MET A 21 3.15 9.23 -5.08
C MET A 21 1.86 10.04 -5.15
N GLN A 22 1.56 10.66 -6.29
CA GLN A 22 0.30 11.37 -6.49
C GLN A 22 -0.90 10.42 -6.39
N SER A 23 -0.79 9.21 -6.95
CA SER A 23 -1.84 8.20 -6.83
C SER A 23 -2.02 7.72 -5.39
N LEU A 24 -0.93 7.48 -4.66
CA LEU A 24 -0.96 7.12 -3.25
C LEU A 24 -1.79 8.14 -2.45
N MET A 25 -1.56 9.43 -2.68
CA MET A 25 -2.24 10.50 -1.96
C MET A 25 -3.68 10.78 -2.42
N GLN A 26 -3.98 10.69 -3.71
CA GLN A 26 -5.31 11.02 -4.25
C GLN A 26 -6.28 9.83 -4.23
N CYS A 27 -5.76 8.60 -4.36
CA CYS A 27 -6.57 7.40 -4.57
C CYS A 27 -6.42 6.38 -3.44
N TYR A 28 -5.21 6.13 -2.94
CA TYR A 28 -5.02 5.08 -1.93
C TYR A 28 -5.24 5.57 -0.50
N LEU A 29 -4.87 6.81 -0.15
CA LEU A 29 -5.12 7.37 1.18
C LEU A 29 -6.60 7.23 1.62
N PRO A 30 -7.62 7.52 0.78
CA PRO A 30 -9.02 7.28 1.12
C PRO A 30 -9.41 5.79 1.29
N LEU A 31 -8.57 4.86 0.84
CA LEU A 31 -8.84 3.41 0.88
C LEU A 31 -8.10 2.69 2.00
N ILE A 32 -6.90 3.16 2.36
CA ILE A 32 -6.02 2.50 3.33
C ILE A 32 -5.82 3.31 4.61
N GLY A 33 -6.26 4.57 4.64
CA GLY A 33 -6.12 5.46 5.78
C GLY A 33 -4.70 5.97 6.00
N HIS A 34 -4.53 6.82 7.01
CA HIS A 34 -3.25 7.45 7.36
C HIS A 34 -2.18 6.40 7.73
N ASP A 35 -2.50 5.50 8.67
CA ASP A 35 -1.59 4.44 9.11
C ASP A 35 -1.16 3.53 7.96
N GLY A 36 -2.06 3.24 7.00
CA GLY A 36 -1.74 2.48 5.80
C GLY A 36 -0.74 3.20 4.89
N VAL A 37 -0.90 4.51 4.71
CA VAL A 37 0.06 5.33 3.93
C VAL A 37 1.41 5.43 4.65
N ILE A 38 1.41 5.64 5.96
CA ILE A 38 2.63 5.68 6.78
C ILE A 38 3.38 4.36 6.64
N LEU A 39 2.71 3.24 6.89
CA LEU A 39 3.29 1.90 6.73
C LEU A 39 3.86 1.72 5.32
N TYR A 40 3.09 2.03 4.29
CA TYR A 40 3.51 1.84 2.91
C TYR A 40 4.78 2.63 2.58
N LEU A 41 4.83 3.91 2.99
CA LEU A 41 6.00 4.76 2.78
C LEU A 41 7.22 4.25 3.54
N SER A 42 7.06 3.80 4.79
CA SER A 42 8.17 3.22 5.57
C SER A 42 8.77 1.99 4.89
N VAL A 43 7.94 1.08 4.37
CA VAL A 43 8.45 -0.18 3.78
C VAL A 43 8.98 -0.01 2.36
N ILE A 44 8.45 0.91 1.56
CA ILE A 44 8.92 1.14 0.18
C ILE A 44 10.20 1.99 0.14
N SER A 45 10.47 2.77 1.20
CA SER A 45 11.74 3.49 1.37
C SER A 45 12.86 2.62 1.95
N GLY A 46 12.51 1.47 2.53
CA GLY A 46 13.46 0.54 3.15
C GLY A 46 14.43 -0.09 2.15
N ASP A 47 15.51 -0.66 2.67
CA ASP A 47 16.57 -1.22 1.85
C ASP A 47 16.10 -2.47 1.08
N ARG A 48 16.58 -2.57 -0.17
CA ARG A 48 16.20 -3.65 -1.07
C ARG A 48 16.99 -4.90 -0.73
N ASN A 49 16.30 -5.94 -0.27
CA ASN A 49 16.84 -7.27 0.03
C ASN A 49 17.60 -7.39 1.36
N GLU A 50 17.07 -6.80 2.44
CA GLU A 50 17.59 -7.11 3.78
C GLU A 50 17.35 -8.58 4.17
N GLU A 51 18.33 -9.12 4.93
CA GLU A 51 18.13 -10.30 5.75
C GLU A 51 16.97 -10.08 6.74
N PHE A 52 16.41 -11.16 7.29
CA PHE A 52 15.28 -11.05 8.22
C PHE A 52 15.62 -10.14 9.42
N THR A 53 14.90 -9.02 9.53
CA THR A 53 14.84 -8.17 10.73
C THR A 53 13.62 -8.55 11.57
N THR A 54 13.23 -7.72 12.54
CA THR A 54 11.96 -7.87 13.28
C THR A 54 11.03 -6.70 12.99
N HIS A 55 9.74 -6.83 13.32
CA HIS A 55 8.80 -5.72 13.20
C HIS A 55 9.15 -4.51 14.10
N GLN A 56 10.02 -4.69 15.10
CA GLN A 56 10.37 -3.65 16.08
C GLN A 56 10.92 -2.36 15.45
N THR A 57 11.83 -2.48 14.47
CA THR A 57 12.39 -1.31 13.78
C THR A 57 11.30 -0.55 13.06
N LEU A 58 10.44 -1.26 12.33
CA LEU A 58 9.33 -0.65 11.60
C LEU A 58 8.34 0.04 12.53
N LEU A 59 8.03 -0.54 13.70
CA LEU A 59 7.16 0.10 14.70
C LEU A 59 7.75 1.43 15.18
N LEU A 60 9.06 1.48 15.44
CA LEU A 60 9.75 2.69 15.88
C LEU A 60 9.80 3.76 14.79
N GLU A 61 10.08 3.39 13.54
CA GLU A 61 10.19 4.33 12.42
C GLU A 61 8.84 4.89 11.96
N SER A 62 7.79 4.08 12.04
CA SER A 62 6.44 4.46 11.63
C SER A 62 5.60 5.07 12.75
N ASP A 63 6.08 5.03 14.01
CA ASP A 63 5.33 5.41 15.21
C ASP A 63 3.96 4.69 15.31
N LEU A 64 3.91 3.44 14.87
CA LEU A 64 2.72 2.59 14.92
C LEU A 64 2.81 1.62 16.10
N THR A 65 1.68 1.37 16.75
CA THR A 65 1.53 0.19 17.60
C THR A 65 1.43 -1.09 16.77
N ILE A 66 1.65 -2.26 17.38
CA ILE A 66 1.56 -3.54 16.67
C ILE A 66 0.17 -3.79 16.07
N ASP A 67 -0.89 -3.34 16.74
CA ASP A 67 -2.27 -3.48 16.27
C ASP A 67 -2.55 -2.54 15.09
N GLN A 68 -2.05 -1.30 15.15
CA GLN A 68 -2.12 -0.37 14.02
C GLN A 68 -1.33 -0.91 12.82
N LEU A 69 -0.15 -1.47 13.05
CA LEU A 69 0.67 -2.08 11.99
C LEU A 69 -0.07 -3.24 11.31
N GLU A 70 -0.68 -4.14 12.09
CA GLU A 70 -1.48 -5.26 11.56
C GLU A 70 -2.68 -4.76 10.73
N ASN A 71 -3.40 -3.78 11.24
CA ASN A 71 -4.53 -3.19 10.52
C ASN A 71 -4.08 -2.47 9.23
N ALA A 72 -3.05 -1.63 9.32
CA ALA A 72 -2.45 -0.92 8.19
C ALA A 72 -1.98 -1.91 7.11
N ARG A 73 -1.26 -2.96 7.51
CA ARG A 73 -0.83 -4.06 6.61
C ARG A 73 -2.03 -4.67 5.91
N THR A 74 -3.08 -5.00 6.66
CA THR A 74 -4.31 -5.58 6.12
C THR A 74 -5.00 -4.65 5.11
N GLN A 75 -5.05 -3.34 5.37
CA GLN A 75 -5.60 -2.38 4.40
C GLN A 75 -4.75 -2.28 3.13
N CYS A 76 -3.42 -2.25 3.27
CA CYS A 76 -2.49 -2.27 2.14
C CYS A 76 -2.63 -3.55 1.31
N GLU A 77 -2.82 -4.71 1.94
CA GLU A 77 -3.09 -5.98 1.24
C GLU A 77 -4.39 -5.93 0.44
N ARG A 78 -5.46 -5.43 1.05
CA ARG A 78 -6.75 -5.24 0.36
C ARG A 78 -6.66 -4.26 -0.80
N ALA A 79 -5.66 -3.37 -0.80
CA ALA A 79 -5.38 -2.43 -1.87
C ALA A 79 -4.32 -2.94 -2.86
N HIS A 80 -3.83 -4.19 -2.71
CA HIS A 80 -2.77 -4.79 -3.51
C HIS A 80 -1.41 -4.07 -3.42
N LEU A 81 -1.16 -3.27 -2.39
CA LEU A 81 0.12 -2.59 -2.16
C LEU A 81 1.13 -3.46 -1.41
N ILE A 82 0.64 -4.41 -0.62
CA ILE A 82 1.47 -5.38 0.11
C ILE A 82 0.92 -6.77 -0.17
N ARG A 83 1.81 -7.74 -0.31
CA ARG A 83 1.48 -9.17 -0.27
C ARG A 83 2.32 -9.84 0.82
N THR A 84 1.65 -10.49 1.77
CA THR A 84 2.32 -11.16 2.89
C THR A 84 2.43 -12.66 2.64
N PHE A 85 3.63 -13.19 2.86
CA PHE A 85 3.88 -14.63 2.99
C PHE A 85 4.34 -14.91 4.41
N LYS A 86 3.84 -15.98 5.01
CA LYS A 86 4.16 -16.38 6.38
C LYS A 86 4.71 -17.81 6.41
N LYS A 87 5.76 -18.03 7.19
CA LYS A 87 6.29 -19.34 7.55
C LYS A 87 6.48 -19.42 9.05
N SER A 88 5.98 -20.48 9.68
CA SER A 88 6.20 -20.76 11.10
C SER A 88 7.30 -21.80 11.26
N VAL A 89 8.24 -21.56 12.19
CA VAL A 89 9.33 -22.48 12.54
C VAL A 89 9.41 -22.57 14.07
N GLY A 90 8.93 -23.67 14.62
CA GLY A 90 8.71 -23.79 16.07
C GLY A 90 7.73 -22.72 16.54
N ASP A 91 8.12 -21.98 17.58
CA ASP A 91 7.28 -20.92 18.19
C ASP A 91 7.46 -19.53 17.55
N ARG A 92 8.25 -19.42 16.47
CA ARG A 92 8.53 -18.15 15.78
C ARG A 92 7.91 -18.10 14.40
N ASP A 93 7.33 -16.96 14.08
CA ASP A 93 6.81 -16.66 12.77
C ASP A 93 7.78 -15.78 11.96
N PHE A 94 7.86 -16.05 10.66
CA PHE A 94 8.67 -15.33 9.70
C PHE A 94 7.78 -14.84 8.57
N TYR A 95 7.88 -13.55 8.28
CA TYR A 95 7.07 -12.85 7.31
C TYR A 95 7.93 -12.33 6.17
N ILE A 96 7.42 -12.46 4.95
CA ILE A 96 7.95 -11.77 3.78
C ILE A 96 6.85 -10.83 3.30
N TRP A 97 7.15 -9.55 3.25
CA TRP A 97 6.25 -8.56 2.64
C TRP A 97 6.81 -8.18 1.28
N GLN A 98 6.09 -8.59 0.24
CA GLN A 98 6.33 -8.11 -1.11
C GLN A 98 5.56 -6.80 -1.29
N VAL A 99 6.32 -5.72 -1.50
CA VAL A 99 5.79 -4.36 -1.62
C VAL A 99 5.61 -4.03 -3.10
N GLU A 100 4.37 -3.78 -3.49
CA GLU A 100 3.98 -3.44 -4.84
C GLU A 100 3.84 -1.92 -5.01
N LEU A 101 3.97 -1.43 -6.23
CA LEU A 101 3.79 -0.03 -6.53
C LEU A 101 2.31 0.31 -6.67
N PRO A 102 1.86 1.51 -6.27
CA PRO A 102 0.51 1.93 -6.55
C PRO A 102 0.34 2.07 -8.06
N LEU A 103 -0.84 1.75 -8.56
CA LEU A 103 -1.20 2.09 -9.93
C LEU A 103 -1.16 3.61 -10.08
N ILE A 104 -0.65 4.13 -11.20
CA ILE A 104 -0.86 5.54 -11.54
C ILE A 104 -2.38 5.81 -11.70
N ILE A 105 -2.80 7.06 -11.52
CA ILE A 105 -4.24 7.38 -11.42
C ILE A 105 -5.02 6.95 -12.67
N SER A 106 -4.44 7.08 -13.87
CA SER A 106 -5.08 6.61 -15.10
C SER A 106 -5.44 5.13 -15.03
N ASP A 107 -4.50 4.29 -14.58
CA ASP A 107 -4.66 2.83 -14.50
C ASP A 107 -5.55 2.44 -13.33
N PHE A 108 -5.42 3.14 -12.21
CA PHE A 108 -6.29 2.98 -11.03
C PHE A 108 -7.76 3.16 -11.41
N MET A 109 -8.09 4.15 -12.24
CA MET A 109 -9.46 4.42 -12.65
C MET A 109 -10.07 3.31 -13.50
N TYR A 110 -9.25 2.56 -14.25
CA TYR A 110 -9.68 1.39 -15.02
C TYR A 110 -9.74 0.11 -14.17
N HIS A 111 -9.12 0.08 -13.00
CA HIS A 111 -9.19 -1.06 -12.09
C HIS A 111 -10.57 -1.15 -11.43
N GLU A 112 -11.43 -2.06 -11.90
CA GLU A 112 -12.85 -2.15 -11.50
C GLU A 112 -13.08 -2.10 -9.99
N VAL A 113 -12.34 -2.92 -9.23
CA VAL A 113 -12.51 -3.04 -7.78
C VAL A 113 -12.04 -1.79 -7.03
N LEU A 114 -10.81 -1.32 -7.26
CA LEU A 114 -10.25 -0.17 -6.57
C LEU A 114 -10.97 1.14 -6.92
N SER A 115 -11.30 1.34 -8.20
CA SER A 115 -12.07 2.47 -8.69
C SER A 115 -13.46 2.55 -8.03
N ARG A 116 -14.18 1.42 -7.93
CA ARG A 116 -15.47 1.35 -7.23
C ARG A 116 -15.34 1.63 -5.73
N ARG A 117 -14.31 1.08 -5.07
CA ARG A 117 -14.05 1.37 -3.66
C ARG A 117 -13.76 2.85 -3.42
N LEU A 118 -13.00 3.49 -4.32
CA LEU A 118 -12.69 4.92 -4.22
C LEU A 118 -13.94 5.76 -4.37
N TYR A 119 -14.80 5.43 -5.34
CA TYR A 119 -16.10 6.08 -5.51
C TYR A 119 -16.94 6.00 -4.23
N ASN A 120 -17.02 4.82 -3.60
CA ASN A 120 -17.77 4.63 -2.36
C ASN A 120 -17.18 5.42 -1.18
N SER A 121 -15.85 5.57 -1.12
CA SER A 121 -15.16 6.31 -0.05
C SER A 121 -15.31 7.83 -0.19
N LEU A 122 -15.17 8.36 -1.41
CA LEU A 122 -15.11 9.80 -1.67
C LEU A 122 -16.45 10.42 -2.09
N GLY A 123 -17.39 9.61 -2.57
CA GLY A 123 -18.60 10.06 -3.23
C GLY A 123 -18.35 10.64 -4.63
N LYS A 124 -19.45 10.87 -5.35
CA LYS A 124 -19.45 11.21 -6.78
C LYS A 124 -18.63 12.46 -7.11
N SER A 125 -18.85 13.57 -6.42
CA SER A 125 -18.25 14.87 -6.80
C SER A 125 -16.73 14.83 -6.79
N ARG A 126 -16.13 14.22 -5.74
CA ARG A 126 -14.67 14.17 -5.62
C ARG A 126 -14.07 13.13 -6.56
N PHE A 127 -14.74 11.98 -6.70
CA PHE A 127 -14.34 10.95 -7.66
C PHE A 127 -14.29 11.48 -9.11
N ASP A 128 -15.37 12.14 -9.56
CA ASP A 128 -15.46 12.70 -10.92
C ASP A 128 -14.38 13.77 -11.17
N THR A 129 -14.03 14.55 -10.14
CA THR A 129 -12.94 15.54 -10.22
C THR A 129 -11.58 14.88 -10.48
N ILE A 130 -11.26 13.82 -9.74
CA ILE A 130 -10.00 13.08 -9.93
C ILE A 130 -10.01 12.42 -11.31
N LYS A 131 -11.10 11.73 -11.67
CA LYS A 131 -11.24 11.06 -12.98
C LYS A 131 -11.02 12.06 -14.13
N LYS A 132 -11.74 13.18 -14.14
CA LYS A 132 -11.61 14.22 -15.18
C LYS A 132 -10.18 14.77 -15.30
N LYS A 133 -9.47 14.93 -14.18
CA LYS A 133 -8.11 15.47 -14.18
C LYS A 133 -7.07 14.50 -14.73
N PHE A 134 -7.26 13.19 -14.56
CA PHE A 134 -6.22 12.19 -14.80
C PHE A 134 -6.54 11.16 -15.88
N THR A 135 -7.78 11.08 -16.36
CA THR A 135 -8.12 10.31 -17.56
C THR A 135 -8.31 11.29 -18.72
N LYS A 136 -7.42 11.28 -19.70
CA LYS A 136 -7.71 11.92 -21.00
C LYS A 136 -8.88 11.16 -21.63
N GLU A 137 -9.84 11.88 -22.22
CA GLU A 137 -10.83 11.25 -23.08
C GLU A 137 -10.07 10.44 -24.14
N LYS A 138 -10.44 9.16 -24.32
CA LYS A 138 -9.96 8.41 -25.48
C LYS A 138 -10.39 9.22 -26.71
N PRO A 139 -9.48 9.58 -27.64
CA PRO A 139 -9.93 10.08 -28.92
C PRO A 139 -10.81 8.99 -29.53
N GLU A 140 -12.07 9.30 -29.76
CA GLU A 140 -12.94 8.49 -30.60
C GLU A 140 -12.33 8.51 -32.00
N PHE A 141 -11.72 7.41 -32.40
CA PHE A 141 -11.46 7.19 -33.82
C PHE A 141 -12.83 6.84 -34.43
N SER A 142 -13.49 7.85 -35.00
CA SER A 142 -14.62 7.71 -35.94
C SER A 142 -14.16 7.04 -37.24
#